data_AF-A0A525C8Y5-F1
#
_entry.id   AF-A0A525C8Y5-F1
#
_cell.length_a   1.000
_cell.length_b   1.000
_cell.length_c   1.000
_cell.angle_alpha   90.00
_cell.angle_beta   90.00
_cell.angle_gamma   90.00
#
_symmetry.space_group_name_H-M   'P 1'
#
loop_
_entity.id
_entity.type
_entity.pdbx_description
1 polymer ?
#
loop_
_entity_poly.entity_id
_entity_poly.type
_entity_poly.pdbx_seq_one_letter_code
_entity_poly.pdbx_strand_id
1 'polypeptide(L)'
;MAEFPFLVLEIGRDAAYVPVAAMAARTVAQQAGFGAKDAQAVSLAVEEGVANAAFLDFQDPRGRITVRMEQAGKGLQVTITSKGLPLDVEQLPGFDPDRAMRDGDAPGLGLLLMKGMMDRVRFEAEPGGARCITMLKYSPGPPLGEVRPFREPEPGFPAGSIDFTVRPLQPEEAESVALMAFRSHGGLMFSEHIYYPERIRAMNQSGEMASAVAVSPEHGVMGHGAVVFLAPESQVGELTYGIVDERFRRQGCATALARHLKDLSRGQGVLALYSFAVTHHAFSQKAALKQGFLESGLLLSASPGSRIRGGGDKDAPERIHNFILVKYLGKWRKETLYPPARHRDMIRRIYERFGLEADYAEAGSWTPPQEETRLVLFTDQIEGWLFMSVAQFGHDVVEQVRRCLEQARGNAVTSIVLVLPLGDPSTAVLCPEFEAMGFFFAGVGPDNNGRESLQLQYIHDSPTRYGEIQAASEFGQELKEYIRAQDPRPLP
;
A
#
# COMPACT_ATOMS: atom_id res chain seq x y z
N MET A 1 31.10 16.59 -17.70
CA MET A 1 29.80 17.17 -18.09
C MET A 1 29.45 18.16 -16.99
N ALA A 2 29.30 19.44 -17.32
CA ALA A 2 29.20 20.50 -16.30
C ALA A 2 28.03 20.22 -15.34
N GLU A 3 28.30 20.24 -14.04
CA GLU A 3 27.28 20.20 -13.00
C GLU A 3 26.31 21.36 -13.26
N PHE A 4 25.03 21.06 -13.41
CA PHE A 4 23.99 22.10 -13.41
C PHE A 4 23.57 22.29 -11.95
N PRO A 5 24.06 23.33 -11.23
CA PRO A 5 23.91 23.36 -9.79
C PRO A 5 22.44 23.57 -9.40
N PHE A 6 21.74 24.53 -10.05
CA PHE A 6 20.29 24.74 -10.00
C PHE A 6 19.97 26.03 -10.77
N LEU A 7 18.70 26.22 -11.17
CA LEU A 7 18.15 27.49 -11.63
C LEU A 7 17.04 27.91 -10.67
N VAL A 8 17.00 29.19 -10.29
CA VAL A 8 15.86 29.78 -9.59
C VAL A 8 15.35 30.95 -10.42
N LEU A 9 14.05 30.92 -10.73
CA LEU A 9 13.34 32.04 -11.32
C LEU A 9 12.41 32.64 -10.27
N GLU A 10 12.50 33.95 -10.09
CA GLU A 10 11.54 34.71 -9.31
C GLU A 10 10.75 35.58 -10.28
N ILE A 11 9.47 35.29 -10.43
CA ILE A 11 8.59 35.95 -11.39
C ILE A 11 7.42 36.60 -10.67
N GLY A 12 6.87 37.66 -11.28
CA GLY A 12 5.61 38.24 -10.83
C GLY A 12 4.46 37.26 -11.07
N ARG A 13 3.33 37.48 -10.37
CA ARG A 13 2.10 36.69 -10.53
C ARG A 13 1.35 36.88 -11.86
N ASP A 14 1.84 37.76 -12.73
CA ASP A 14 1.22 37.99 -14.04
C ASP A 14 1.30 36.72 -14.91
N ALA A 15 0.16 36.30 -15.46
CA ALA A 15 0.05 35.16 -16.36
C ALA A 15 0.98 35.30 -17.59
N ALA A 16 1.36 36.52 -17.97
CA ALA A 16 2.35 36.79 -19.00
C ALA A 16 3.73 36.15 -18.73
N TYR A 17 4.05 35.82 -17.46
CA TYR A 17 5.30 35.17 -17.07
C TYR A 17 5.22 33.63 -17.07
N VAL A 18 4.04 33.03 -17.21
CA VAL A 18 3.88 31.57 -17.27
C VAL A 18 4.71 30.94 -18.42
N PRO A 19 4.67 31.47 -19.67
CA PRO A 19 5.48 30.92 -20.76
C PRO A 19 6.99 31.04 -20.50
N VAL A 20 7.43 32.05 -19.75
CA VAL A 20 8.85 32.24 -19.41
C VAL A 20 9.35 31.10 -18.52
N ALA A 21 8.58 30.73 -17.49
CA ALA A 21 8.91 29.61 -16.62
C ALA A 21 8.87 28.27 -17.37
N ALA A 22 7.88 28.06 -18.23
CA ALA A 22 7.74 26.86 -19.04
C ALA A 22 8.91 26.68 -20.02
N MET A 23 9.33 27.76 -20.71
CA MET A 23 10.48 27.75 -21.63
C MET A 23 11.80 27.48 -20.90
N ALA A 24 11.98 28.09 -19.72
CA ALA A 24 13.15 27.84 -18.90
C ALA A 24 13.20 26.37 -18.42
N ALA A 25 12.08 25.82 -17.96
CA ALA A 25 11.98 24.42 -17.55
C ALA A 25 12.32 23.45 -18.68
N ARG A 26 11.84 23.72 -19.91
CA ARG A 26 12.22 22.95 -21.10
C ARG A 26 13.72 22.99 -21.34
N THR A 27 14.31 24.17 -21.26
CA THR A 27 15.74 24.38 -21.52
C THR A 27 16.59 23.68 -20.47
N VAL A 28 16.22 23.79 -19.19
CA VAL A 28 16.89 23.10 -18.08
C VAL A 28 16.76 21.58 -18.21
N ALA A 29 15.59 21.06 -18.58
CA ALA A 29 15.42 19.64 -18.84
C ALA A 29 16.31 19.15 -19.99
N GLN A 30 16.42 19.90 -21.08
CA GLN A 30 17.34 19.56 -22.18
C GLN A 30 18.80 19.56 -21.73
N GLN A 31 19.22 20.55 -20.92
CA GLN A 31 20.56 20.60 -20.34
C GLN A 31 20.82 19.46 -19.36
N ALA A 32 19.79 19.01 -18.64
CA ALA A 32 19.82 17.84 -17.76
C ALA A 32 19.77 16.49 -18.53
N GLY A 33 19.80 16.51 -19.86
CA GLY A 33 19.92 15.33 -20.72
C GLY A 33 18.58 14.69 -21.11
N PHE A 34 17.45 15.35 -20.86
CA PHE A 34 16.14 14.83 -21.27
C PHE A 34 15.94 14.93 -22.77
N GLY A 35 15.33 13.89 -23.36
CA GLY A 35 14.89 13.92 -24.76
C GLY A 35 13.81 14.98 -25.00
N ALA A 36 13.61 15.37 -26.26
CA ALA A 36 12.68 16.45 -26.63
C ALA A 36 11.25 16.24 -26.11
N LYS A 37 10.79 14.98 -26.06
CA LYS A 37 9.46 14.62 -25.55
C LYS A 37 9.34 14.87 -24.05
N ASP A 38 10.30 14.39 -23.25
CA ASP A 38 10.26 14.54 -21.80
C ASP A 38 10.56 15.97 -21.36
N ALA A 39 11.45 16.67 -22.08
CA ALA A 39 11.65 18.10 -21.87
C ALA A 39 10.37 18.92 -22.15
N GLN A 40 9.59 18.53 -23.16
CA GLN A 40 8.28 19.14 -23.41
C GLN A 40 7.26 18.79 -22.32
N ALA A 41 7.28 17.56 -21.80
CA ALA A 41 6.41 17.17 -20.69
C ALA A 41 6.72 17.96 -19.41
N VAL A 42 8.00 18.14 -19.07
CA VAL A 42 8.43 19.00 -17.95
C VAL A 42 7.99 20.45 -18.19
N SER A 43 8.14 20.96 -19.41
CA SER A 43 7.72 22.32 -19.78
C SER A 43 6.24 22.56 -19.50
N LEU A 44 5.38 21.65 -19.99
CA LEU A 44 3.93 21.71 -19.81
C LEU A 44 3.52 21.54 -18.34
N ALA A 45 4.19 20.65 -17.59
CA ALA A 45 3.92 20.49 -16.16
C ALA A 45 4.25 21.76 -15.35
N VAL A 46 5.35 22.44 -15.70
CA VAL A 46 5.71 23.72 -15.07
C VAL A 46 4.75 24.83 -15.49
N GLU A 47 4.29 24.83 -16.74
CA GLU A 47 3.25 25.76 -17.22
C GLU A 47 1.99 25.68 -16.35
N GLU A 48 1.49 24.46 -16.13
CA GLU A 48 0.31 24.20 -15.30
C GLU A 48 0.55 24.55 -13.83
N GLY A 49 1.71 24.19 -13.27
CA GLY A 49 2.05 24.51 -11.88
C GLY A 49 2.19 26.00 -11.60
N VAL A 50 2.78 26.76 -12.54
CA VAL A 50 2.94 28.22 -12.41
C VAL A 50 1.61 28.94 -12.68
N ALA A 51 0.82 28.47 -13.65
CA ALA A 51 -0.53 28.98 -13.87
C ALA A 51 -1.39 28.76 -12.61
N ASN A 52 -1.34 27.57 -12.01
CA ASN A 52 -2.04 27.28 -10.76
C ASN A 52 -1.65 28.26 -9.64
N ALA A 53 -0.35 28.49 -9.46
CA ALA A 53 0.17 29.45 -8.49
C ALA A 53 -0.26 30.89 -8.80
N ALA A 54 -0.38 31.27 -10.07
CA ALA A 54 -0.81 32.61 -10.50
C ALA A 54 -2.32 32.85 -10.29
N PHE A 55 -3.17 31.83 -10.51
CA PHE A 55 -4.63 31.97 -10.55
C PHE A 55 -5.38 31.64 -9.24
N LEU A 56 -4.87 30.73 -8.39
CA LEU A 56 -5.61 30.25 -7.20
C LEU A 56 -5.34 31.00 -5.89
N ASP A 57 -4.37 31.91 -5.87
CA ASP A 57 -3.91 32.60 -4.66
C ASP A 57 -4.49 34.02 -4.57
N PHE A 58 -5.68 34.15 -3.99
CA PHE A 58 -6.26 35.46 -3.64
C PHE A 58 -5.45 36.15 -2.54
N GLN A 59 -4.97 37.40 -2.77
CA GLN A 59 -5.01 38.60 -1.88
C GLN A 59 -3.95 39.69 -2.19
N ASP A 60 -2.87 39.46 -2.98
CA ASP A 60 -1.89 40.52 -3.33
C ASP A 60 -1.36 40.42 -4.78
N PRO A 61 -1.69 41.38 -5.68
CA PRO A 61 -1.18 41.44 -7.06
C PRO A 61 0.34 41.62 -7.17
N ARG A 62 1.03 42.00 -6.08
CA ARG A 62 2.50 42.14 -6.02
C ARG A 62 3.20 40.89 -5.50
N GLY A 63 2.46 39.80 -5.29
CA GLY A 63 3.04 38.52 -4.88
C GLY A 63 4.02 37.98 -5.92
N ARG A 64 4.97 37.16 -5.46
CA ARG A 64 6.01 36.54 -6.29
C ARG A 64 5.81 35.03 -6.30
N ILE A 65 6.19 34.41 -7.42
CA ILE A 65 6.27 32.96 -7.58
C ILE A 65 7.75 32.62 -7.76
N THR A 66 8.23 31.68 -6.98
CA THR A 66 9.59 31.16 -7.08
C THR A 66 9.54 29.79 -7.74
N VAL A 67 10.22 29.62 -8.86
CA VAL A 67 10.39 28.33 -9.55
C VAL A 67 11.84 27.92 -9.44
N ARG A 68 12.13 26.92 -8.62
CA ARG A 68 13.46 26.30 -8.48
C ARG A 68 13.51 25.03 -9.30
N MET A 69 14.55 24.86 -10.11
CA MET A 69 14.81 23.67 -10.91
C MET A 69 16.21 23.18 -10.57
N GLU A 70 16.32 21.95 -10.09
CA GLU A 70 17.61 21.41 -9.65
C GLU A 70 17.76 19.94 -10.00
N GLN A 71 19.00 19.51 -10.18
CA GLN A 71 19.30 18.11 -10.42
C GLN A 71 19.13 17.33 -9.12
N ALA A 72 18.22 16.35 -9.13
CA ALA A 72 17.93 15.49 -7.99
C ALA A 72 18.25 14.04 -8.37
N GLY A 73 19.47 13.60 -8.05
CA GLY A 73 19.97 12.28 -8.42
C GLY A 73 20.00 12.09 -9.95
N LYS A 74 19.24 11.11 -10.47
CA LYS A 74 19.08 10.87 -11.92
C LYS A 74 17.90 11.63 -12.53
N GLY A 75 17.32 12.61 -11.84
CA GLY A 75 16.15 13.35 -12.31
C GLY A 75 16.30 14.87 -12.21
N LEU A 76 15.28 15.56 -12.70
CA LEU A 76 15.08 16.99 -12.54
C LEU A 76 13.93 17.21 -11.56
N GLN A 77 14.21 17.87 -10.44
CA GLN A 77 13.20 18.36 -9.53
C GLN A 77 12.84 19.79 -9.88
N VAL A 78 11.54 20.08 -9.91
CA VAL A 78 11.01 21.44 -10.02
C VAL A 78 10.16 21.73 -8.81
N THR A 79 10.49 22.78 -8.08
CA THR A 79 9.77 23.25 -6.91
C THR A 79 9.19 24.64 -7.22
N ILE A 80 7.88 24.77 -7.11
CA ILE A 80 7.15 26.03 -7.30
C ILE A 80 6.63 26.47 -5.95
N THR A 81 7.09 27.64 -5.49
CA THR A 81 6.69 28.23 -4.21
C THR A 81 5.91 29.52 -4.45
N SER A 82 4.75 29.65 -3.83
CA SER A 82 3.92 30.86 -3.85
C SER A 82 3.32 31.12 -2.46
N LYS A 83 2.73 32.31 -2.25
CA LYS A 83 1.98 32.64 -1.03
C LYS A 83 0.47 32.65 -1.29
N GLY A 84 -0.30 31.85 -0.58
CA GLY A 84 -1.75 31.77 -0.75
C GLY A 84 -2.46 31.02 0.37
N LEU A 85 -3.80 30.96 0.27
CA LEU A 85 -4.62 30.15 1.18
C LEU A 85 -4.22 28.67 1.07
N PRO A 86 -4.20 27.88 2.15
CA PRO A 86 -3.88 26.46 2.07
C PRO A 86 -4.70 25.75 0.98
N LEU A 87 -4.05 25.04 0.04
CA LEU A 87 -4.76 24.12 -0.85
C LEU A 87 -4.86 22.80 -0.14
N ASP A 88 -6.08 22.39 0.15
CA ASP A 88 -6.33 20.98 0.36
C ASP A 88 -6.49 20.31 -1.02
N VAL A 89 -5.43 19.66 -1.49
CA VAL A 89 -5.44 18.96 -2.79
C VAL A 89 -6.45 17.81 -2.79
N GLU A 90 -6.80 17.28 -1.62
CA GLU A 90 -7.82 16.24 -1.46
C GLU A 90 -9.25 16.77 -1.65
N GLN A 91 -9.44 18.09 -1.52
CA GLN A 91 -10.73 18.76 -1.70
C GLN A 91 -10.89 19.45 -3.07
N LEU A 92 -9.86 19.41 -3.92
CA LEU A 92 -9.97 19.95 -5.28
C LEU A 92 -10.84 19.03 -6.16
N PRO A 93 -11.77 19.58 -6.96
CA PRO A 93 -12.54 18.77 -7.90
C PRO A 93 -11.59 18.06 -8.88
N GLY A 94 -11.79 16.75 -9.08
CA GLY A 94 -11.11 16.00 -10.12
C GLY A 94 -11.49 16.51 -11.51
N PHE A 95 -10.59 16.33 -12.50
CA PHE A 95 -10.88 16.70 -13.88
C PHE A 95 -12.03 15.85 -14.43
N ASP A 96 -13.12 16.52 -14.81
CA ASP A 96 -14.25 15.93 -15.51
C ASP A 96 -14.24 16.38 -16.99
N PRO A 97 -13.93 15.46 -17.93
CA PRO A 97 -13.87 15.79 -19.36
C PRO A 97 -15.24 16.17 -19.94
N ASP A 98 -16.33 15.61 -19.39
CA ASP A 98 -17.68 15.90 -19.86
C ASP A 98 -18.14 17.29 -19.40
N ARG A 99 -17.76 17.70 -18.18
CA ARG A 99 -17.96 19.07 -17.68
C ARG A 99 -17.12 20.09 -18.45
N ALA A 100 -15.85 19.77 -18.73
CA ALA A 100 -14.97 20.64 -19.51
C ALA A 100 -15.51 20.89 -20.94
N MET A 101 -16.11 19.88 -21.57
CA MET A 101 -16.72 20.01 -22.90
C MET A 101 -18.05 20.77 -22.90
N ARG A 102 -18.84 20.72 -21.82
CA ARG A 102 -20.14 21.39 -21.71
C ARG A 102 -20.03 22.85 -21.27
N ASP A 103 -19.21 23.10 -20.25
CA ASP A 103 -19.24 24.37 -19.50
C ASP A 103 -17.98 25.23 -19.73
N GLY A 104 -16.97 24.71 -20.45
CA GLY A 104 -15.68 25.37 -20.65
C GLY A 104 -14.84 25.51 -19.36
N ASP A 105 -15.32 24.93 -18.26
CA ASP A 105 -14.72 24.94 -16.93
C ASP A 105 -14.09 23.56 -16.64
N ALA A 106 -12.79 23.55 -16.38
CA ALA A 106 -11.97 22.34 -16.29
C ALA A 106 -11.19 22.27 -14.95
N PRO A 107 -11.87 22.33 -13.79
CA PRO A 107 -11.20 22.23 -12.50
C PRO A 107 -10.48 20.88 -12.39
N GLY A 108 -9.27 20.88 -11.82
CA GLY A 108 -8.46 19.65 -11.69
C GLY A 108 -7.67 19.24 -12.94
N LEU A 109 -7.88 19.89 -14.10
CA LEU A 109 -7.13 19.57 -15.33
C LEU A 109 -5.62 19.76 -15.16
N GLY A 110 -5.19 20.91 -14.62
CA GLY A 110 -3.76 21.18 -14.39
C GLY A 110 -3.12 20.17 -13.43
N LEU A 111 -3.87 19.70 -12.42
CA LEU A 111 -3.42 18.65 -11.50
C LEU A 111 -3.26 17.31 -12.22
N LEU A 112 -4.22 16.93 -13.07
CA LEU A 112 -4.15 15.72 -13.90
C LEU A 112 -2.97 15.78 -14.86
N LEU A 113 -2.76 16.91 -15.54
CA LEU A 113 -1.65 17.11 -16.48
C LEU A 113 -0.30 17.03 -15.78
N MET A 114 -0.13 17.71 -14.64
CA MET A 114 1.11 17.60 -13.84
C MET A 114 1.38 16.15 -13.43
N LYS A 115 0.37 15.42 -12.93
CA LYS A 115 0.50 14.01 -12.53
C LYS A 115 0.76 13.06 -13.72
N GLY A 116 0.27 13.40 -14.91
CA GLY A 116 0.51 12.60 -16.12
C GLY A 116 1.87 12.86 -16.78
N MET A 117 2.42 14.07 -16.59
CA MET A 117 3.68 14.50 -17.21
C MET A 117 4.90 14.25 -16.31
N MET A 118 4.74 14.33 -15.00
CA MET A 118 5.81 14.16 -14.00
C MET A 118 5.69 12.80 -13.31
N ASP A 119 6.81 12.25 -12.83
CA ASP A 119 6.82 10.92 -12.21
C ASP A 119 6.41 10.99 -10.73
N ARG A 120 6.63 12.14 -10.09
CA ARG A 120 6.06 12.47 -8.77
C ARG A 120 5.61 13.92 -8.75
N VAL A 121 4.49 14.17 -8.08
CA VAL A 121 3.98 15.51 -7.79
C VAL A 121 3.53 15.52 -6.33
N ARG A 122 4.04 16.46 -5.54
CA ARG A 122 3.67 16.69 -4.14
C ARG A 122 3.23 18.12 -3.95
N PHE A 123 2.27 18.32 -3.06
CA PHE A 123 1.78 19.62 -2.67
C PHE A 123 1.90 19.72 -1.16
N GLU A 124 2.52 20.79 -0.69
CA GLU A 124 2.74 21.03 0.72
C GLU A 124 2.30 22.46 1.04
N ALA A 125 1.63 22.62 2.18
CA ALA A 125 1.36 23.93 2.77
C ALA A 125 2.32 24.12 3.94
N GLU A 126 3.11 25.18 3.89
CA GLU A 126 4.05 25.54 4.95
C GLU A 126 3.42 26.55 5.94
N PRO A 127 3.88 26.56 7.20
CA PRO A 127 3.52 27.59 8.17
C PRO A 127 3.78 28.99 7.60
N GLY A 128 2.83 29.91 7.75
CA GLY A 128 2.94 31.28 7.23
C GLY A 128 2.33 31.49 5.83
N GLY A 129 1.55 30.53 5.33
CA GLY A 129 0.77 30.66 4.09
C GLY A 129 1.59 30.49 2.82
N ALA A 130 2.78 29.89 2.92
CA ALA A 130 3.54 29.46 1.75
C ALA A 130 3.02 28.10 1.27
N ARG A 131 2.99 27.94 -0.05
CA ARG A 131 2.54 26.72 -0.73
C ARG A 131 3.66 26.26 -1.64
N CYS A 132 3.89 24.96 -1.67
CA CYS A 132 4.97 24.35 -2.39
C CYS A 132 4.43 23.22 -3.27
N ILE A 133 4.68 23.31 -4.58
CA ILE A 133 4.46 22.21 -5.53
C ILE A 133 5.82 21.64 -5.86
N THR A 134 6.10 20.39 -5.47
CA THR A 134 7.34 19.71 -5.81
C THR A 134 7.06 18.62 -6.83
N MET A 135 7.66 18.75 -8.01
CA MET A 135 7.55 17.82 -9.11
C MET A 135 8.89 17.18 -9.42
N LEU A 136 8.94 15.87 -9.63
CA LEU A 136 10.14 15.15 -10.01
C LEU A 136 9.92 14.41 -11.33
N LYS A 137 10.84 14.61 -12.27
CA LYS A 137 10.96 13.80 -13.48
C LYS A 137 12.29 13.07 -13.46
N TYR A 138 12.28 11.75 -13.60
CA TYR A 138 13.48 10.95 -13.76
C TYR A 138 13.98 11.07 -15.20
N SER A 139 15.28 11.32 -15.37
CA SER A 139 15.90 11.25 -16.69
C SER A 139 15.76 9.82 -17.19
N PRO A 140 15.26 9.60 -18.43
CA PRO A 140 15.42 8.32 -19.06
C PRO A 140 16.94 8.08 -19.09
N GLY A 141 17.40 7.04 -18.40
CA GLY A 141 18.79 6.61 -18.51
C GLY A 141 19.17 6.47 -19.99
N PRO A 142 20.48 6.44 -20.32
CA PRO A 142 20.91 6.34 -21.72
C PRO A 142 20.09 5.26 -22.43
N PRO A 143 19.62 5.53 -23.67
CA PRO A 143 18.83 4.55 -24.39
C PRO A 143 19.61 3.24 -24.33
N LEU A 144 18.98 2.21 -23.78
CA LEU A 144 19.50 0.86 -23.89
C LEU A 144 19.53 0.59 -25.39
N GLY A 145 20.70 0.85 -26.01
CA GLY A 145 20.94 0.56 -27.41
C GLY A 145 20.48 -0.85 -27.68
N GLU A 146 19.72 -1.05 -28.76
CA GLU A 146 19.02 -2.30 -29.11
C GLU A 146 19.18 -3.36 -28.04
N VAL A 147 18.22 -3.42 -27.10
CA VAL A 147 18.13 -4.56 -26.20
C VAL A 147 17.99 -5.76 -27.14
N ARG A 148 19.13 -6.42 -27.42
CA ARG A 148 19.14 -7.78 -27.91
C ARG A 148 18.17 -8.48 -26.96
N PRO A 149 17.14 -9.16 -27.47
CA PRO A 149 16.21 -9.87 -26.61
C PRO A 149 17.07 -10.60 -25.60
N PHE A 150 16.86 -10.28 -24.31
CA PHE A 150 17.56 -10.98 -23.25
C PHE A 150 17.19 -12.42 -23.49
N ARG A 151 18.15 -13.19 -24.02
CA ARG A 151 17.95 -14.60 -24.28
C ARG A 151 17.72 -15.14 -22.89
N GLU A 152 16.49 -15.56 -22.60
CA GLU A 152 16.21 -16.33 -21.39
C GLU A 152 17.35 -17.34 -21.27
N PRO A 153 18.16 -17.31 -20.20
CA PRO A 153 18.94 -18.48 -19.93
C PRO A 153 17.91 -19.60 -19.78
N GLU A 154 18.00 -20.60 -20.68
CA GLU A 154 17.28 -21.85 -20.55
C GLU A 154 17.24 -22.25 -19.07
N PRO A 155 16.08 -22.62 -18.49
CA PRO A 155 15.97 -22.93 -17.08
C PRO A 155 16.77 -24.20 -16.76
N GLY A 156 18.07 -24.03 -16.59
CA GLY A 156 18.94 -24.99 -15.94
C GLY A 156 18.81 -24.73 -14.45
N PHE A 157 18.01 -25.54 -13.76
CA PHE A 157 18.21 -25.69 -12.33
C PHE A 157 19.68 -26.13 -12.14
N PRO A 158 20.44 -25.49 -11.25
CA PRO A 158 21.78 -25.96 -10.92
C PRO A 158 21.72 -27.45 -10.61
N ALA A 159 22.58 -28.24 -11.28
CA ALA A 159 22.68 -29.66 -11.02
C ALA A 159 23.33 -29.88 -9.65
N GLY A 160 22.50 -30.11 -8.62
CA GLY A 160 22.94 -30.36 -7.25
C GLY A 160 22.37 -29.38 -6.23
N SER A 161 22.67 -29.64 -4.96
CA SER A 161 22.40 -28.72 -3.86
C SER A 161 23.39 -27.56 -3.88
N ILE A 162 22.90 -26.33 -3.84
CA ILE A 162 23.74 -25.14 -3.63
C ILE A 162 23.88 -24.90 -2.13
N ASP A 163 25.11 -24.72 -1.67
CA ASP A 163 25.36 -24.23 -0.32
C ASP A 163 25.05 -22.73 -0.23
N PHE A 164 24.19 -22.39 0.72
CA PHE A 164 23.83 -21.01 1.04
C PHE A 164 23.64 -20.83 2.54
N THR A 165 23.71 -19.58 2.97
CA THR A 165 23.39 -19.17 4.35
C THR A 165 22.22 -18.19 4.33
N VAL A 166 21.49 -18.13 5.45
CA VAL A 166 20.45 -17.11 5.64
C VAL A 166 20.89 -16.19 6.76
N ARG A 167 20.88 -14.88 6.47
CA ARG A 167 21.28 -13.83 7.40
C ARG A 167 20.51 -12.54 7.16
N PRO A 168 20.56 -11.57 8.09
CA PRO A 168 20.05 -10.23 7.84
C PRO A 168 20.66 -9.60 6.58
N LEU A 169 19.86 -8.76 5.91
CA LEU A 169 20.27 -7.99 4.75
C LEU A 169 21.37 -7.00 5.12
N GLN A 170 22.43 -6.93 4.30
CA GLN A 170 23.43 -5.86 4.38
C GLN A 170 22.99 -4.67 3.50
N PRO A 171 23.25 -3.40 3.89
CA PRO A 171 22.79 -2.23 3.14
C PRO A 171 23.18 -2.24 1.65
N GLU A 172 24.37 -2.76 1.34
CA GLU A 172 24.91 -2.84 -0.02
C GLU A 172 24.12 -3.82 -0.91
N GLU A 173 23.42 -4.79 -0.30
CA GLU A 173 22.65 -5.82 -1.01
C GLU A 173 21.24 -5.37 -1.40
N ALA A 174 20.80 -4.19 -0.95
CA ALA A 174 19.47 -3.65 -1.26
C ALA A 174 19.24 -3.51 -2.78
N GLU A 175 20.28 -3.21 -3.56
CA GLU A 175 20.20 -3.19 -5.03
C GLU A 175 19.91 -4.57 -5.62
N SER A 176 20.55 -5.61 -5.08
CA SER A 176 20.33 -6.99 -5.52
C SER A 176 18.90 -7.44 -5.23
N VAL A 177 18.37 -7.06 -4.06
CA VAL A 177 16.97 -7.32 -3.69
C VAL A 177 15.99 -6.63 -4.64
N ALA A 178 16.18 -5.34 -4.91
CA ALA A 178 15.31 -4.58 -5.82
C ALA A 178 15.33 -5.16 -7.25
N LEU A 179 16.51 -5.51 -7.75
CA LEU A 179 16.66 -6.17 -9.06
C LEU A 179 15.99 -7.54 -9.09
N MET A 180 16.11 -8.33 -8.02
CA MET A 180 15.46 -9.63 -7.91
C MET A 180 13.94 -9.49 -7.88
N ALA A 181 13.42 -8.53 -7.11
CA ALA A 181 11.98 -8.23 -7.07
C ALA A 181 11.45 -7.83 -8.44
N PHE A 182 12.22 -7.02 -9.18
CA PHE A 182 11.89 -6.64 -10.55
C PHE A 182 11.86 -7.83 -11.51
N ARG A 183 12.84 -8.73 -11.41
CA ARG A 183 12.95 -9.92 -12.28
C ARG A 183 11.92 -10.99 -11.97
N SER A 184 11.60 -11.21 -10.70
CA SER A 184 10.77 -12.34 -10.26
C SER A 184 9.29 -12.22 -10.62
N HIS A 185 8.82 -11.04 -11.05
CA HIS A 185 7.38 -10.78 -11.15
C HIS A 185 6.85 -10.26 -12.49
N GLY A 186 7.70 -9.88 -13.47
CA GLY A 186 7.23 -9.38 -14.78
C GLY A 186 6.29 -8.14 -14.72
N GLY A 187 6.03 -7.63 -13.51
CA GLY A 187 5.06 -6.63 -13.11
C GLY A 187 5.34 -6.18 -11.67
N LEU A 188 4.68 -5.10 -11.23
CA LEU A 188 4.87 -4.54 -9.89
C LEU A 188 4.13 -5.39 -8.84
N MET A 189 4.78 -5.66 -7.71
CA MET A 189 4.15 -6.17 -6.49
C MET A 189 3.37 -5.04 -5.81
N PHE A 190 2.41 -5.41 -4.97
CA PHE A 190 1.48 -4.54 -4.21
C PHE A 190 2.14 -3.44 -3.37
N SER A 191 3.47 -3.45 -3.21
CA SER A 191 4.17 -2.40 -2.50
C SER A 191 5.46 -2.02 -3.22
N GLU A 192 5.55 -0.74 -3.58
CA GLU A 192 6.65 -0.24 -4.39
C GLU A 192 7.98 -0.16 -3.63
N HIS A 193 7.95 -0.19 -2.29
CA HIS A 193 9.15 0.00 -1.45
C HIS A 193 10.28 -0.96 -1.80
N ILE A 194 9.95 -2.21 -2.14
CA ILE A 194 10.92 -3.26 -2.48
C ILE A 194 11.69 -3.00 -3.79
N TYR A 195 11.23 -2.08 -4.64
CA TYR A 195 11.92 -1.71 -5.88
C TYR A 195 12.92 -0.57 -5.72
N TYR A 196 12.98 0.06 -4.54
CA TYR A 196 13.84 1.20 -4.27
C TYR A 196 14.89 0.84 -3.20
N PRO A 197 16.16 0.62 -3.59
CA PRO A 197 17.22 0.23 -2.67
C PRO A 197 17.36 1.17 -1.46
N GLU A 198 17.25 2.48 -1.66
CA GLU A 198 17.32 3.45 -0.56
C GLU A 198 16.15 3.33 0.42
N ARG A 199 14.96 2.93 -0.05
CA ARG A 199 13.83 2.67 0.85
C ARG A 199 14.02 1.38 1.63
N ILE A 200 14.52 0.34 0.97
CA ILE A 200 14.89 -0.91 1.67
C ILE A 200 15.90 -0.60 2.78
N ARG A 201 16.95 0.19 2.48
CA ARG A 201 17.94 0.62 3.48
C ARG A 201 17.30 1.41 4.62
N ALA A 202 16.52 2.44 4.31
CA ALA A 202 15.90 3.30 5.31
C ALA A 202 14.96 2.52 6.25
N MET A 203 14.10 1.67 5.70
CA MET A 203 13.15 0.88 6.50
C MET A 203 13.84 -0.19 7.36
N ASN A 204 14.95 -0.77 6.89
CA ASN A 204 15.78 -1.65 7.73
C ASN A 204 16.49 -0.89 8.85
N GLN A 205 16.91 0.35 8.58
CA GLN A 205 17.58 1.18 9.58
C GLN A 205 16.60 1.72 10.65
N SER A 206 15.37 2.07 10.25
CA SER A 206 14.33 2.58 11.16
C SER A 206 13.66 1.49 12.00
N GLY A 207 13.75 0.23 11.58
CA GLY A 207 13.05 -0.90 12.20
C GLY A 207 11.63 -1.11 11.66
N GLU A 208 11.19 -0.33 10.66
CA GLU A 208 9.92 -0.55 9.95
C GLU A 208 9.95 -1.83 9.10
N MET A 209 11.14 -2.36 8.79
CA MET A 209 11.32 -3.61 8.07
C MET A 209 12.50 -4.41 8.61
N ALA A 210 12.32 -5.71 8.84
CA ALA A 210 13.40 -6.65 9.14
C ALA A 210 13.62 -7.57 7.94
N SER A 211 14.65 -7.31 7.14
CA SER A 211 14.95 -8.07 5.92
C SER A 211 16.00 -9.17 6.15
N ALA A 212 15.80 -10.30 5.50
CA ALA A 212 16.74 -11.41 5.44
C ALA A 212 17.01 -11.83 3.99
N VAL A 213 18.23 -12.30 3.75
CA VAL A 213 18.68 -12.78 2.45
C VAL A 213 19.23 -14.21 2.54
N ALA A 214 18.96 -15.00 1.51
CA ALA A 214 19.64 -16.27 1.27
C ALA A 214 20.82 -15.99 0.35
N VAL A 215 22.05 -16.25 0.80
CA VAL A 215 23.28 -15.86 0.10
C VAL A 215 24.19 -17.07 -0.07
N SER A 216 24.67 -17.26 -1.31
CA SER A 216 25.72 -18.23 -1.63
C SER A 216 27.03 -17.50 -1.94
N PRO A 217 28.19 -18.03 -1.50
CA PRO A 217 29.50 -17.47 -1.86
C PRO A 217 29.72 -17.36 -3.37
N GLU A 218 29.19 -18.29 -4.16
CA GLU A 218 29.38 -18.33 -5.61
C GLU A 218 28.35 -17.50 -6.38
N HIS A 219 27.14 -17.34 -5.84
CA HIS A 219 26.00 -16.78 -6.58
C HIS A 219 25.44 -15.48 -6.01
N GLY A 220 25.94 -15.02 -4.87
CA GLY A 220 25.43 -13.84 -4.18
C GLY A 220 24.02 -14.07 -3.64
N VAL A 221 23.18 -13.04 -3.69
CA VAL A 221 21.81 -13.08 -3.16
C VAL A 221 20.93 -13.96 -4.05
N MET A 222 20.41 -15.04 -3.47
CA MET A 222 19.55 -16.03 -4.11
C MET A 222 18.06 -15.84 -3.79
N GLY A 223 17.76 -15.18 -2.67
CA GLY A 223 16.39 -14.90 -2.25
C GLY A 223 16.33 -13.85 -1.14
N HIS A 224 15.14 -13.28 -0.96
CA HIS A 224 14.82 -12.28 0.03
C HIS A 224 13.51 -12.62 0.74
N GLY A 225 13.38 -12.21 2.00
CA GLY A 225 12.11 -12.15 2.72
C GLY A 225 12.19 -11.05 3.78
N ALA A 226 11.06 -10.50 4.16
CA ALA A 226 11.02 -9.48 5.19
C ALA A 226 9.84 -9.64 6.15
N VAL A 227 9.98 -9.08 7.34
CA VAL A 227 8.87 -8.72 8.20
C VAL A 227 8.70 -7.20 8.15
N VAL A 228 7.54 -6.71 7.78
CA VAL A 228 7.22 -5.27 7.72
C VAL A 228 6.30 -4.91 8.88
N PHE A 229 6.57 -3.78 9.53
CA PHE A 229 5.80 -3.26 10.64
C PHE A 229 5.14 -1.95 10.23
N LEU A 230 3.94 -1.67 10.74
CA LEU A 230 3.29 -0.37 10.52
C LEU A 230 4.11 0.76 11.15
N ALA A 231 4.67 0.50 12.33
CA ALA A 231 5.57 1.38 13.05
C ALA A 231 6.60 0.53 13.80
N PRO A 232 7.82 1.04 14.08
CA PRO A 232 8.88 0.27 14.74
C PRO A 232 8.47 -0.39 16.07
N GLU A 233 7.52 0.20 16.79
CA GLU A 233 6.98 -0.28 18.07
C GLU A 233 5.84 -1.30 17.94
N SER A 234 5.43 -1.67 16.72
CA SER A 234 4.34 -2.61 16.48
C SER A 234 4.68 -3.99 17.05
N GLN A 235 3.71 -4.61 17.71
CA GLN A 235 3.85 -5.97 18.25
C GLN A 235 3.54 -7.05 17.23
N VAL A 236 2.92 -6.69 16.11
CA VAL A 236 2.53 -7.58 15.03
C VAL A 236 3.16 -7.10 13.73
N GLY A 237 3.74 -8.03 12.97
CA GLY A 237 4.39 -7.74 11.69
C GLY A 237 3.87 -8.59 10.54
N GLU A 238 3.97 -8.07 9.32
CA GLU A 238 3.64 -8.79 8.10
C GLU A 238 4.84 -9.58 7.59
N LEU A 239 4.75 -10.90 7.51
CA LEU A 239 5.72 -11.71 6.78
C LEU A 239 5.44 -11.60 5.27
N THR A 240 6.31 -10.86 4.59
CA THR A 240 6.10 -10.41 3.21
C THR A 240 7.40 -10.37 2.41
N TYR A 241 7.33 -9.88 1.16
CA TYR A 241 8.46 -9.79 0.23
C TYR A 241 9.28 -11.09 0.07
N GLY A 242 8.60 -12.24 0.14
CA GLY A 242 9.19 -13.56 -0.04
C GLY A 242 9.48 -13.84 -1.51
N ILE A 243 10.72 -13.60 -1.93
CA ILE A 243 11.17 -13.66 -3.33
C ILE A 243 12.36 -14.62 -3.42
N VAL A 244 12.33 -15.54 -4.38
CA VAL A 244 13.46 -16.43 -4.68
C VAL A 244 13.72 -16.35 -6.17
N ASP A 245 14.96 -16.02 -6.54
CA ASP A 245 15.41 -15.99 -7.92
C ASP A 245 15.13 -17.34 -8.59
N GLU A 246 14.57 -17.30 -9.80
CA GLU A 246 14.05 -18.49 -10.48
C GLU A 246 15.11 -19.57 -10.66
N ARG A 247 16.37 -19.15 -10.86
CA ARG A 247 17.55 -20.02 -11.01
C ARG A 247 17.82 -20.86 -9.77
N PHE A 248 17.34 -20.43 -8.60
CA PHE A 248 17.61 -21.08 -7.31
C PHE A 248 16.34 -21.61 -6.64
N ARG A 249 15.22 -21.64 -7.35
CA ARG A 249 14.00 -22.29 -6.86
C ARG A 249 14.30 -23.76 -6.55
N ARG A 250 13.55 -24.31 -5.59
CA ARG A 250 13.69 -25.71 -5.09
C ARG A 250 14.98 -26.02 -4.33
N GLN A 251 15.86 -25.03 -4.09
CA GLN A 251 17.01 -25.16 -3.19
C GLN A 251 16.66 -24.98 -1.70
N GLY A 252 15.39 -24.67 -1.38
CA GLY A 252 14.93 -24.50 0.01
C GLY A 252 15.06 -23.09 0.56
N CYS A 253 15.52 -22.11 -0.23
CA CYS A 253 15.71 -20.71 0.21
C CYS A 253 14.47 -20.11 0.89
N ALA A 254 13.29 -20.22 0.27
CA ALA A 254 12.05 -19.67 0.85
C ALA A 254 11.73 -20.22 2.24
N THR A 255 11.93 -21.53 2.45
CA THR A 255 11.69 -22.18 3.74
C THR A 255 12.72 -21.75 4.78
N ALA A 256 13.98 -21.61 4.37
CA ALA A 256 15.06 -21.15 5.24
C ALA A 256 14.88 -19.68 5.66
N LEU A 257 14.51 -18.81 4.72
CA LEU A 257 14.16 -17.41 4.94
C LEU A 257 12.99 -17.26 5.92
N ALA A 258 11.87 -17.95 5.66
CA ALA A 258 10.71 -17.91 6.54
C ALA A 258 11.02 -18.43 7.95
N ARG A 259 11.89 -19.43 8.09
CA ARG A 259 12.34 -19.91 9.40
C ARG A 259 13.17 -18.84 10.11
N HIS A 260 14.18 -18.29 9.44
CA HIS A 260 15.06 -17.27 10.01
C HIS A 260 14.29 -16.03 10.46
N LEU A 261 13.37 -15.52 9.64
CA LEU A 261 12.55 -14.36 9.98
C LEU A 261 11.64 -14.63 11.19
N LYS A 262 11.04 -15.82 11.28
CA LYS A 262 10.25 -16.20 12.47
C LYS A 262 11.10 -16.24 13.73
N ASP A 263 12.31 -16.77 13.64
CA ASP A 263 13.21 -16.88 14.80
C ASP A 263 13.75 -15.49 15.20
N LEU A 264 14.02 -14.62 14.23
CA LEU A 264 14.33 -13.21 14.45
C LEU A 264 13.18 -12.49 15.16
N SER A 265 11.94 -12.62 14.64
CA SER A 265 10.75 -12.03 15.24
C SER A 265 10.51 -12.51 16.68
N ARG A 266 10.72 -13.80 16.95
CA ARG A 266 10.67 -14.34 18.33
C ARG A 266 11.71 -13.70 19.23
N GLY A 267 12.95 -13.57 18.76
CA GLY A 267 14.05 -12.96 19.49
C GLY A 267 13.80 -11.48 19.81
N GLN A 268 13.03 -10.79 18.95
CA GLN A 268 12.63 -9.39 19.13
C GLN A 268 11.37 -9.21 19.97
N GLY A 269 10.72 -10.29 20.43
CA GLY A 269 9.51 -10.21 21.23
C GLY A 269 8.25 -9.86 20.42
N VAL A 270 8.26 -10.05 19.10
CA VAL A 270 7.07 -9.91 18.25
C VAL A 270 5.99 -10.89 18.72
N LEU A 271 4.78 -10.38 18.97
CA LEU A 271 3.65 -11.16 19.46
C LEU A 271 3.15 -12.12 18.39
N ALA A 272 2.91 -11.62 17.17
CA ALA A 272 2.36 -12.42 16.08
C ALA A 272 2.89 -11.94 14.72
N LEU A 273 2.85 -12.84 13.75
CA LEU A 273 3.05 -12.52 12.34
C LEU A 273 1.75 -12.78 11.58
N TYR A 274 1.43 -11.92 10.64
CA TYR A 274 0.41 -12.21 9.63
C TYR A 274 1.02 -12.26 8.23
N SER A 275 0.30 -12.85 7.28
CA SER A 275 0.66 -12.86 5.88
C SER A 275 -0.60 -12.96 5.02
N PHE A 276 -0.61 -12.28 3.88
CA PHE A 276 -1.67 -12.41 2.89
C PHE A 276 -1.32 -13.48 1.87
N ALA A 277 -2.24 -14.41 1.66
CA ALA A 277 -2.10 -15.44 0.66
C ALA A 277 -3.21 -15.33 -0.39
N VAL A 278 -2.81 -15.00 -1.62
CA VAL A 278 -3.69 -14.90 -2.79
C VAL A 278 -4.52 -16.18 -2.99
N THR A 279 -5.73 -16.03 -3.54
CA THR A 279 -6.68 -17.13 -3.68
C THR A 279 -6.83 -17.69 -5.10
N HIS A 280 -6.18 -17.09 -6.10
CA HIS A 280 -6.20 -17.62 -7.48
C HIS A 280 -5.35 -18.91 -7.61
N HIS A 281 -4.50 -19.21 -6.62
CA HIS A 281 -3.79 -20.47 -6.49
C HIS A 281 -3.54 -20.82 -5.00
N ALA A 282 -3.38 -22.11 -4.69
CA ALA A 282 -3.15 -22.58 -3.32
C ALA A 282 -1.66 -22.67 -2.89
N PHE A 283 -0.69 -22.26 -3.73
CA PHE A 283 0.74 -22.51 -3.48
C PHE A 283 1.29 -21.80 -2.23
N SER A 284 1.13 -20.48 -2.15
CA SER A 284 1.57 -19.67 -1.01
C SER A 284 0.82 -20.02 0.27
N GLN A 285 -0.49 -20.31 0.15
CA GLN A 285 -1.32 -20.79 1.26
C GLN A 285 -0.74 -22.08 1.88
N LYS A 286 -0.51 -23.13 1.06
CA LYS A 286 0.07 -24.39 1.53
C LYS A 286 1.46 -24.20 2.17
N ALA A 287 2.26 -23.29 1.61
CA ALA A 287 3.59 -23.00 2.16
C ALA A 287 3.48 -22.36 3.56
N ALA A 288 2.61 -21.37 3.74
CA ALA A 288 2.38 -20.71 5.02
C ALA A 288 1.79 -21.66 6.08
N LEU A 289 0.82 -22.51 5.70
CA LEU A 289 0.24 -23.53 6.58
C LEU A 289 1.30 -24.50 7.11
N LYS A 290 2.21 -24.97 6.24
CA LYS A 290 3.35 -25.82 6.65
C LYS A 290 4.31 -25.13 7.62
N GLN A 291 4.34 -23.79 7.62
CA GLN A 291 5.13 -22.99 8.57
C GLN A 291 4.38 -22.71 9.89
N GLY A 292 3.15 -23.23 10.01
CA GLY A 292 2.28 -23.11 11.17
C GLY A 292 1.61 -21.74 11.29
N PHE A 293 1.40 -21.05 10.17
CA PHE A 293 0.36 -20.03 10.07
C PHE A 293 -0.98 -20.73 9.91
N LEU A 294 -2.07 -20.09 10.35
CA LEU A 294 -3.42 -20.62 10.24
C LEU A 294 -4.35 -19.53 9.70
N GLU A 295 -5.39 -19.94 8.98
CA GLU A 295 -6.37 -19.02 8.44
C GLU A 295 -7.12 -18.29 9.55
N SER A 296 -7.25 -16.97 9.42
CA SER A 296 -7.93 -16.09 10.37
C SER A 296 -9.02 -15.23 9.74
N GLY A 297 -8.97 -15.07 8.41
CA GLY A 297 -9.88 -14.24 7.65
C GLY A 297 -9.70 -14.42 6.15
N LEU A 298 -10.56 -13.78 5.38
CA LEU A 298 -10.49 -13.66 3.92
C LEU A 298 -10.94 -12.25 3.54
N LEU A 299 -10.03 -11.48 2.93
CA LEU A 299 -10.33 -10.18 2.36
C LEU A 299 -10.68 -10.35 0.88
N LEU A 300 -11.89 -9.92 0.53
CA LEU A 300 -12.36 -9.89 -0.85
C LEU A 300 -11.91 -8.58 -1.51
N SER A 301 -11.73 -8.62 -2.82
CA SER A 301 -11.25 -7.51 -3.65
C SER A 301 -10.18 -6.64 -2.97
N ALA A 302 -9.20 -7.24 -2.30
CA ALA A 302 -8.28 -6.56 -1.38
C ALA A 302 -7.29 -5.64 -2.12
N SER A 303 -6.83 -6.04 -3.30
CA SER A 303 -5.91 -5.28 -4.14
C SER A 303 -6.27 -5.42 -5.62
N PRO A 304 -5.77 -4.55 -6.51
CA PRO A 304 -5.90 -4.72 -7.96
C PRO A 304 -5.13 -5.95 -8.44
N GLY A 305 -5.52 -6.48 -9.61
CA GLY A 305 -4.77 -7.50 -10.32
C GLY A 305 -3.38 -7.01 -10.73
N SER A 306 -2.38 -7.89 -10.70
CA SER A 306 -1.04 -7.59 -11.19
C SER A 306 -1.09 -7.31 -12.70
N ARG A 307 -0.76 -6.08 -13.11
CA ARG A 307 -0.62 -5.73 -14.53
C ARG A 307 0.80 -6.04 -14.98
N ILE A 308 0.98 -7.15 -15.69
CA ILE A 308 2.23 -7.49 -16.38
C ILE A 308 2.52 -6.42 -17.44
N ARG A 309 3.72 -5.84 -17.43
CA ARG A 309 4.14 -4.88 -18.45
C ARG A 309 4.68 -5.65 -19.66
N GLY A 310 3.89 -5.76 -20.73
CA GLY A 310 4.35 -6.34 -22.02
C GLY A 310 3.48 -7.44 -22.62
N GLY A 311 2.29 -7.68 -22.09
CA GLY A 311 1.36 -8.70 -22.57
C GLY A 311 0.68 -9.33 -21.38
N GLY A 312 -0.45 -8.76 -20.97
CA GLY A 312 -1.22 -9.27 -19.85
C GLY A 312 -1.70 -10.69 -20.13
N ASP A 313 -1.67 -11.53 -19.10
CA ASP A 313 -2.53 -12.70 -19.06
C ASP A 313 -3.97 -12.18 -19.14
N LYS A 314 -4.67 -12.51 -20.22
CA LYS A 314 -6.04 -12.00 -20.46
C LYS A 314 -7.04 -12.52 -19.41
N ASP A 315 -6.63 -13.52 -18.64
CA ASP A 315 -7.42 -14.19 -17.61
C ASP A 315 -7.06 -13.75 -16.17
N ALA A 316 -6.16 -12.78 -15.99
CA ALA A 316 -5.82 -12.28 -14.66
C ALA A 316 -7.03 -11.56 -14.02
N PRO A 317 -7.40 -11.88 -12.77
CA PRO A 317 -8.55 -11.27 -12.12
C PRO A 317 -8.32 -9.77 -11.91
N GLU A 318 -9.36 -8.98 -12.13
CA GLU A 318 -9.30 -7.52 -12.00
C GLU A 318 -8.92 -7.08 -10.58
N ARG A 319 -9.35 -7.86 -9.58
CA ARG A 319 -8.97 -7.70 -8.17
C ARG A 319 -8.62 -9.05 -7.53
N ILE A 320 -7.72 -9.01 -6.56
CA ILE A 320 -7.18 -10.19 -5.88
C ILE A 320 -7.85 -10.32 -4.52
N HIS A 321 -8.26 -11.55 -4.17
CA HIS A 321 -8.69 -11.91 -2.82
C HIS A 321 -7.53 -12.55 -2.07
N ASN A 322 -7.49 -12.35 -0.75
CA ASN A 322 -6.41 -12.83 0.11
C ASN A 322 -6.95 -13.51 1.35
N PHE A 323 -6.54 -14.75 1.62
CA PHE A 323 -6.63 -15.29 2.97
C PHE A 323 -5.68 -14.52 3.88
N ILE A 324 -6.17 -14.17 5.07
CA ILE A 324 -5.37 -13.67 6.17
C ILE A 324 -4.87 -14.89 6.94
N LEU A 325 -3.55 -15.04 7.02
CA LEU A 325 -2.91 -16.14 7.74
C LEU A 325 -2.15 -15.57 8.92
N VAL A 326 -2.40 -16.07 10.13
CA VAL A 326 -1.79 -15.57 11.37
C VAL A 326 -1.01 -16.67 12.07
N LYS A 327 0.11 -16.28 12.68
CA LYS A 327 0.92 -17.11 13.56
C LYS A 327 1.33 -16.33 14.81
N TYR A 328 0.84 -16.74 15.97
CA TYR A 328 1.33 -16.24 17.25
C TYR A 328 2.72 -16.82 17.55
N LEU A 329 3.63 -15.94 17.97
CA LEU A 329 5.01 -16.24 18.32
C LEU A 329 5.28 -16.03 19.81
N GLY A 330 4.72 -14.96 20.37
CA GLY A 330 4.87 -14.55 21.76
C GLY A 330 3.82 -15.16 22.69
N LYS A 331 3.95 -14.87 23.98
CA LYS A 331 2.96 -15.28 24.99
C LYS A 331 1.71 -14.44 24.80
N TRP A 332 0.64 -15.09 24.35
CA TRP A 332 -0.67 -14.46 24.24
C TRP A 332 -1.18 -14.02 25.61
N ARG A 333 -1.69 -12.78 25.68
CA ARG A 333 -2.31 -12.25 26.89
C ARG A 333 -3.73 -12.78 26.91
N LYS A 334 -4.05 -13.63 27.90
CA LYS A 334 -5.41 -14.10 28.08
C LYS A 334 -6.31 -12.90 28.37
N GLU A 335 -7.24 -12.64 27.46
CA GLU A 335 -8.21 -11.55 27.52
C GLU A 335 -9.63 -12.10 27.40
N THR A 336 -10.57 -11.36 27.98
CA THR A 336 -11.99 -11.61 27.78
C THR A 336 -12.40 -11.02 26.44
N LEU A 337 -12.94 -11.87 25.56
CA LEU A 337 -13.43 -11.47 24.26
C LEU A 337 -14.96 -11.36 24.29
N TYR A 338 -15.49 -10.34 23.62
CA TYR A 338 -16.91 -10.08 23.44
C TYR A 338 -17.27 -10.25 21.96
N PRO A 339 -17.36 -11.50 21.46
CA PRO A 339 -17.75 -11.73 20.08
C PRO A 339 -19.24 -11.39 19.87
N PRO A 340 -19.60 -10.74 18.75
CA PRO A 340 -21.00 -10.55 18.36
C PRO A 340 -21.72 -11.90 18.27
N ALA A 341 -22.98 -11.95 18.71
CA ALA A 341 -23.75 -13.20 18.81
C ALA A 341 -23.76 -13.99 17.49
N ARG A 342 -23.94 -13.29 16.36
CA ARG A 342 -23.97 -13.86 15.01
C ARG A 342 -22.65 -14.52 14.57
N HIS A 343 -21.52 -14.02 15.06
CA HIS A 343 -20.19 -14.49 14.67
C HIS A 343 -19.47 -15.32 15.74
N ARG A 344 -20.10 -15.49 16.92
CA ARG A 344 -19.50 -16.13 18.09
C ARG A 344 -18.88 -17.49 17.80
N ASP A 345 -19.61 -18.37 17.11
CA ASP A 345 -19.12 -19.73 16.85
C ASP A 345 -17.93 -19.75 15.90
N MET A 346 -17.96 -18.95 14.83
CA MET A 346 -16.82 -18.85 13.89
C MET A 346 -15.60 -18.22 14.57
N ILE A 347 -15.79 -17.16 15.35
CA ILE A 347 -14.72 -16.51 16.10
C ILE A 347 -14.08 -17.51 17.08
N ARG A 348 -14.90 -18.22 17.87
CA ARG A 348 -14.40 -19.25 18.80
C ARG A 348 -13.62 -20.33 18.06
N ARG A 349 -14.13 -20.79 16.92
CA ARG A 349 -13.48 -21.81 16.09
C ARG A 349 -12.10 -21.36 15.59
N ILE A 350 -11.95 -20.10 15.19
CA ILE A 350 -10.66 -19.53 14.76
C ILE A 350 -9.65 -19.50 15.93
N TYR A 351 -10.06 -19.02 17.10
CA TYR A 351 -9.18 -18.96 18.28
C TYR A 351 -8.80 -20.35 18.84
N GLU A 352 -9.74 -21.30 18.85
CA GLU A 352 -9.47 -22.71 19.18
C GLU A 352 -8.38 -23.28 18.27
N ARG A 353 -8.40 -22.93 16.98
CA ARG A 353 -7.41 -23.38 16.00
C ARG A 353 -6.03 -22.78 16.23
N PHE A 354 -5.95 -21.54 16.68
CA PHE A 354 -4.69 -20.96 17.16
C PHE A 354 -4.18 -21.62 18.45
N GLY A 355 -4.99 -22.43 19.12
CA GLY A 355 -4.67 -23.00 20.43
C GLY A 355 -4.69 -21.95 21.54
N LEU A 356 -5.51 -20.90 21.38
CA LEU A 356 -5.63 -19.81 22.35
C LEU A 356 -6.88 -20.00 23.21
N GLU A 357 -6.70 -19.96 24.53
CA GLU A 357 -7.79 -20.12 25.51
C GLU A 357 -8.36 -18.76 25.93
N ALA A 358 -9.32 -18.24 25.17
CA ALA A 358 -10.03 -17.02 25.53
C ALA A 358 -11.25 -17.25 26.42
N ASP A 359 -11.51 -16.31 27.31
CA ASP A 359 -12.78 -16.24 28.04
C ASP A 359 -13.77 -15.48 27.17
N TYR A 360 -14.93 -16.09 26.88
CA TYR A 360 -15.95 -15.47 26.06
C TYR A 360 -17.08 -14.95 26.92
N ALA A 361 -17.30 -13.64 26.89
CA ALA A 361 -18.39 -13.00 27.62
C ALA A 361 -19.51 -12.57 26.68
N GLU A 362 -20.72 -12.44 27.23
CA GLU A 362 -21.81 -11.73 26.58
C GLU A 362 -21.73 -10.25 26.96
N ALA A 363 -22.05 -9.38 26.02
CA ALA A 363 -22.17 -7.97 26.32
C ALA A 363 -23.56 -7.67 26.90
N GLY A 364 -23.62 -6.77 27.88
CA GLY A 364 -24.86 -6.19 28.36
C GLY A 364 -25.41 -5.14 27.39
N SER A 365 -26.30 -4.28 27.87
CA SER A 365 -26.76 -3.13 27.10
C SER A 365 -25.63 -2.13 26.85
N TRP A 366 -25.53 -1.60 25.63
CA TRP A 366 -24.61 -0.52 25.33
C TRP A 366 -25.03 0.76 26.04
N THR A 367 -24.10 1.38 26.75
CA THR A 367 -24.25 2.72 27.32
C THR A 367 -23.23 3.62 26.62
N PRO A 368 -23.67 4.61 25.82
CA PRO A 368 -22.76 5.49 25.10
C PRO A 368 -21.78 6.17 26.05
N PRO A 369 -20.45 6.10 25.81
CA PRO A 369 -19.46 6.87 26.54
C PRO A 369 -19.69 8.38 26.34
N GLN A 370 -19.21 9.23 27.26
CA GLN A 370 -19.29 10.68 27.05
C GLN A 370 -18.28 11.17 26.02
N GLU A 371 -17.18 10.43 25.89
CA GLU A 371 -16.08 10.70 24.98
C GLU A 371 -16.49 10.56 23.51
N GLU A 372 -15.76 11.24 22.64
CA GLU A 372 -15.86 11.09 21.19
C GLU A 372 -15.08 9.86 20.71
N THR A 373 -15.51 9.31 19.58
CA THR A 373 -14.88 8.14 18.96
C THR A 373 -13.52 8.49 18.42
N ARG A 374 -12.52 7.63 18.67
CA ARG A 374 -11.22 7.72 18.02
C ARG A 374 -11.10 6.69 16.91
N LEU A 375 -11.22 7.15 15.67
CA LEU A 375 -10.91 6.34 14.49
C LEU A 375 -9.45 6.55 14.07
N VAL A 376 -8.80 5.47 13.63
CA VAL A 376 -7.50 5.50 12.98
C VAL A 376 -7.67 4.93 11.57
N LEU A 377 -7.34 5.74 10.57
CA LEU A 377 -7.54 5.41 9.15
C LEU A 377 -6.20 5.12 8.49
N PHE A 378 -6.15 4.04 7.69
CA PHE A 378 -5.04 3.74 6.79
C PHE A 378 -5.62 3.49 5.41
N THR A 379 -5.14 4.19 4.40
CA THR A 379 -5.67 4.07 3.04
C THR A 379 -4.54 4.00 2.03
N ASP A 380 -4.78 3.22 0.97
CA ASP A 380 -4.05 3.32 -0.27
C ASP A 380 -5.05 3.47 -1.42
N GLN A 381 -5.08 4.66 -2.03
CA GLN A 381 -6.00 4.97 -3.13
C GLN A 381 -5.61 4.28 -4.44
N ILE A 382 -4.34 3.92 -4.63
CA ILE A 382 -3.88 3.21 -5.83
C ILE A 382 -4.36 1.75 -5.76
N GLU A 383 -4.21 1.15 -4.59
CA GLU A 383 -4.65 -0.22 -4.33
C GLU A 383 -6.19 -0.30 -4.09
N GLY A 384 -6.82 0.84 -3.81
CA GLY A 384 -8.26 0.98 -3.66
C GLY A 384 -8.80 0.34 -2.37
N TRP A 385 -8.05 0.48 -1.26
CA TRP A 385 -8.48 0.01 0.05
C TRP A 385 -8.38 1.06 1.17
N LEU A 386 -9.17 0.84 2.21
CA LEU A 386 -9.21 1.61 3.46
C LEU A 386 -9.35 0.65 4.64
N PHE A 387 -8.47 0.75 5.63
CA PHE A 387 -8.66 0.20 6.97
C PHE A 387 -9.11 1.32 7.92
N MET A 388 -10.21 1.10 8.60
CA MET A 388 -10.79 1.97 9.61
C MET A 388 -10.76 1.23 10.94
N SER A 389 -9.86 1.62 11.85
CA SER A 389 -9.75 1.01 13.17
C SER A 389 -10.44 1.87 14.23
N VAL A 390 -11.35 1.27 14.98
CA VAL A 390 -11.95 1.90 16.17
C VAL A 390 -10.98 1.73 17.32
N ALA A 391 -10.13 2.73 17.54
CA ALA A 391 -9.18 2.71 18.65
C ALA A 391 -9.86 2.92 20.01
N GLN A 392 -10.98 3.66 20.02
CA GLN A 392 -11.83 3.92 21.19
C GLN A 392 -13.28 4.17 20.73
N PHE A 393 -14.24 3.52 21.38
CA PHE A 393 -15.67 3.80 21.19
C PHE A 393 -16.06 5.12 21.88
N GLY A 394 -16.79 5.96 21.17
CA GLY A 394 -17.47 7.14 21.72
C GLY A 394 -18.96 7.12 21.42
N HIS A 395 -19.69 8.13 21.90
CA HIS A 395 -21.14 8.24 21.67
C HIS A 395 -21.53 8.37 20.19
N ASP A 396 -20.60 8.81 19.33
CA ASP A 396 -20.79 9.13 17.92
C ASP A 396 -20.25 8.05 16.96
N VAL A 397 -19.82 6.88 17.46
CA VAL A 397 -19.11 5.86 16.67
C VAL A 397 -19.86 5.40 15.42
N VAL A 398 -21.16 5.17 15.55
CA VAL A 398 -22.01 4.71 14.43
C VAL A 398 -22.08 5.79 13.35
N GLU A 399 -22.17 7.06 13.73
CA GLU A 399 -22.21 8.19 12.81
C GLU A 399 -20.85 8.45 12.15
N GLN A 400 -19.75 8.34 12.91
CA GLN A 400 -18.38 8.49 12.40
C GLN A 400 -18.06 7.40 11.35
N VAL A 401 -18.39 6.14 11.65
CA VAL A 401 -18.20 5.02 10.70
C VAL A 401 -19.05 5.23 9.44
N ARG A 402 -20.31 5.67 9.57
CA ARG A 402 -21.17 5.97 8.43
C ARG A 402 -20.59 7.07 7.54
N ARG A 403 -20.16 8.19 8.13
CA ARG A 403 -19.56 9.31 7.38
C ARG A 403 -18.31 8.88 6.63
N CYS A 404 -17.44 8.12 7.30
CA CYS A 404 -16.21 7.64 6.68
C CYS A 404 -16.50 6.63 5.55
N LEU A 405 -17.51 5.76 5.73
CA LEU A 405 -17.98 4.87 4.66
C LEU A 405 -18.54 5.65 3.46
N GLU A 406 -19.36 6.68 3.69
CA GLU A 406 -19.88 7.52 2.60
C GLU A 406 -18.78 8.27 1.86
N GLN A 407 -17.80 8.82 2.57
CA GLN A 407 -16.63 9.45 1.96
C GLN A 407 -15.80 8.47 1.13
N ALA A 408 -15.57 7.26 1.66
CA ALA A 408 -14.83 6.21 0.95
C ALA A 408 -15.57 5.76 -0.33
N ARG A 409 -16.90 5.67 -0.28
CA ARG A 409 -17.73 5.42 -1.47
C ARG A 409 -17.65 6.57 -2.48
N GLY A 410 -17.74 7.82 -2.02
CA GLY A 410 -17.56 9.00 -2.87
C GLY A 410 -16.21 9.04 -3.59
N ASN A 411 -15.17 8.48 -2.97
CA ASN A 411 -13.82 8.35 -3.52
C ASN A 411 -13.58 7.02 -4.27
N ALA A 412 -14.63 6.24 -4.55
CA ALA A 412 -14.55 4.96 -5.24
C ALA A 412 -13.58 3.94 -4.60
N VAL A 413 -13.40 3.98 -3.28
CA VAL A 413 -12.58 2.99 -2.56
C VAL A 413 -13.30 1.64 -2.59
N THR A 414 -12.68 0.64 -3.21
CA THR A 414 -13.32 -0.66 -3.46
C THR A 414 -13.44 -1.53 -2.21
N SER A 415 -12.38 -1.65 -1.41
CA SER A 415 -12.35 -2.55 -0.24
C SER A 415 -12.15 -1.77 1.05
N ILE A 416 -13.17 -1.74 1.90
CA ILE A 416 -13.16 -1.01 3.17
C ILE A 416 -13.24 -2.01 4.31
N VAL A 417 -12.27 -2.01 5.21
CA VAL A 417 -12.19 -2.92 6.37
C VAL A 417 -12.37 -2.12 7.64
N LEU A 418 -13.42 -2.43 8.41
CA LEU A 418 -13.67 -1.91 9.74
C LEU A 418 -13.07 -2.87 10.78
N VAL A 419 -12.20 -2.36 11.64
CA VAL A 419 -11.51 -3.13 12.69
C VAL A 419 -12.06 -2.71 14.06
N LEU A 420 -12.65 -3.65 14.78
CA LEU A 420 -13.33 -3.46 16.07
C LEU A 420 -12.61 -4.26 17.18
N PRO A 421 -12.28 -3.67 18.33
CA PRO A 421 -11.54 -4.37 19.39
C PRO A 421 -12.44 -5.40 20.08
N LEU A 422 -12.10 -6.69 20.01
CA LEU A 422 -12.88 -7.77 20.63
C LEU A 422 -12.83 -7.76 22.16
N GLY A 423 -11.84 -7.08 22.76
CA GLY A 423 -11.76 -6.88 24.21
C GLY A 423 -12.78 -5.87 24.75
N ASP A 424 -13.47 -5.12 23.90
CA ASP A 424 -14.48 -4.14 24.30
C ASP A 424 -15.90 -4.69 24.07
N PRO A 425 -16.79 -4.69 25.08
CA PRO A 425 -18.16 -5.17 24.95
C PRO A 425 -18.99 -4.41 23.90
N SER A 426 -18.63 -3.16 23.59
CA SER A 426 -19.30 -2.35 22.58
C SER A 426 -19.23 -3.00 21.20
N THR A 427 -18.18 -3.76 20.91
CA THR A 427 -18.04 -4.53 19.66
C THR A 427 -19.19 -5.52 19.49
N ALA A 428 -19.54 -6.28 20.52
CA ALA A 428 -20.64 -7.24 20.44
C ALA A 428 -22.00 -6.55 20.25
N VAL A 429 -22.22 -5.41 20.91
CA VAL A 429 -23.52 -4.71 20.88
C VAL A 429 -23.72 -3.91 19.58
N LEU A 430 -22.66 -3.26 19.08
CA LEU A 430 -22.75 -2.36 17.92
C LEU A 430 -22.47 -3.05 16.57
N CYS A 431 -21.94 -4.27 16.57
CA CYS A 431 -21.72 -5.02 15.32
C CYS A 431 -22.94 -5.05 14.38
N PRO A 432 -24.18 -5.30 14.87
CA PRO A 432 -25.37 -5.27 14.01
C PRO A 432 -25.62 -3.92 13.33
N GLU A 433 -25.26 -2.78 13.95
CA GLU A 433 -25.39 -1.45 13.34
C GLU A 433 -24.46 -1.30 12.14
N PHE A 434 -23.23 -1.84 12.22
CA PHE A 434 -22.29 -1.82 11.11
C PHE A 434 -22.68 -2.82 10.01
N GLU A 435 -23.20 -4.00 10.39
CA GLU A 435 -23.76 -4.95 9.43
C GLU A 435 -24.93 -4.35 8.64
N ALA A 436 -25.78 -3.56 9.30
CA ALA A 436 -26.87 -2.84 8.64
C ALA A 436 -26.38 -1.79 7.62
N MET A 437 -25.12 -1.32 7.73
CA MET A 437 -24.48 -0.46 6.72
C MET A 437 -23.90 -1.26 5.53
N GLY A 438 -23.98 -2.59 5.56
CA GLY A 438 -23.46 -3.48 4.53
C GLY A 438 -22.08 -4.05 4.81
N PHE A 439 -21.51 -3.80 6.00
CA PHE A 439 -20.32 -4.53 6.43
C PHE A 439 -20.66 -6.00 6.72
N PHE A 440 -19.71 -6.90 6.51
CA PHE A 440 -19.87 -8.32 6.81
C PHE A 440 -18.57 -8.92 7.34
N PHE A 441 -18.66 -10.08 7.97
CA PHE A 441 -17.50 -10.75 8.57
C PHE A 441 -16.37 -10.96 7.55
N ALA A 442 -15.15 -10.56 7.91
CA ALA A 442 -13.96 -10.75 7.09
C ALA A 442 -12.85 -11.52 7.81
N GLY A 443 -12.85 -11.53 9.15
CA GLY A 443 -11.91 -12.33 9.94
C GLY A 443 -11.72 -11.82 11.36
N VAL A 444 -10.81 -12.47 12.08
CA VAL A 444 -10.32 -12.02 13.39
C VAL A 444 -8.81 -12.16 13.48
N GLY A 445 -8.22 -11.46 14.44
CA GLY A 445 -6.80 -11.55 14.76
C GLY A 445 -6.29 -10.32 15.49
N PRO A 446 -4.99 -10.26 15.80
CA PRO A 446 -4.43 -9.16 16.54
C PRO A 446 -4.24 -7.93 15.63
N ASP A 447 -4.51 -6.74 16.16
CA ASP A 447 -4.11 -5.46 15.55
C ASP A 447 -2.58 -5.26 15.66
N ASN A 448 -2.06 -4.16 15.10
CA ASN A 448 -0.62 -3.87 15.14
C ASN A 448 -0.05 -3.71 16.57
N ASN A 449 -0.91 -3.46 17.56
CA ASN A 449 -0.56 -3.35 18.98
C ASN A 449 -0.80 -4.66 19.76
N GLY A 450 -1.20 -5.73 19.06
CA GLY A 450 -1.46 -7.03 19.66
C GLY A 450 -2.84 -7.20 20.30
N ARG A 451 -3.76 -6.25 20.11
CA ARG A 451 -5.13 -6.35 20.64
C ARG A 451 -6.00 -7.17 19.70
N GLU A 452 -6.69 -8.16 20.25
CA GLU A 452 -7.60 -9.01 19.48
C GLU A 452 -8.75 -8.20 18.90
N SER A 453 -8.97 -8.34 17.60
CA SER A 453 -9.90 -7.50 16.85
C SER A 453 -10.73 -8.32 15.86
N LEU A 454 -11.99 -7.89 15.70
CA LEU A 454 -12.90 -8.32 14.66
C LEU A 454 -12.70 -7.44 13.43
N GLN A 455 -12.60 -8.07 12.27
CA GLN A 455 -12.53 -7.38 10.98
C GLN A 455 -13.85 -7.61 10.26
N LEU A 456 -14.53 -6.52 9.92
CA LEU A 456 -15.66 -6.51 9.02
C LEU A 456 -15.25 -5.82 7.72
N GLN A 457 -15.77 -6.27 6.58
CA GLN A 457 -15.46 -5.70 5.28
C GLN A 457 -16.73 -5.18 4.60
N TYR A 458 -16.59 -4.07 3.90
CA TYR A 458 -17.55 -3.54 2.95
C TYR A 458 -16.87 -3.48 1.59
N ILE A 459 -17.58 -3.90 0.54
CA ILE A 459 -17.08 -3.86 -0.84
C ILE A 459 -17.94 -2.92 -1.67
N HIS A 460 -17.32 -1.89 -2.23
CA HIS A 460 -17.95 -0.96 -3.16
C HIS A 460 -17.74 -1.43 -4.61
N ASP A 461 -18.84 -1.65 -5.33
CA ASP A 461 -18.89 -1.78 -6.79
C ASP A 461 -17.91 -2.81 -7.39
N SER A 462 -17.71 -3.93 -6.69
CA SER A 462 -16.90 -5.05 -7.18
C SER A 462 -17.67 -6.37 -7.02
N PRO A 463 -17.97 -7.09 -8.11
CA PRO A 463 -18.59 -8.41 -8.01
C PRO A 463 -17.60 -9.41 -7.41
N THR A 464 -18.08 -10.35 -6.61
CA THR A 464 -17.25 -11.42 -6.04
C THR A 464 -17.69 -12.78 -6.56
N ARG A 465 -16.79 -13.46 -7.26
CA ARG A 465 -16.99 -14.82 -7.77
C ARG A 465 -16.37 -15.83 -6.81
N TYR A 466 -17.11 -16.22 -5.78
CA TYR A 466 -16.63 -17.15 -4.76
C TYR A 466 -16.16 -18.51 -5.30
N GLY A 467 -16.65 -18.93 -6.47
CA GLY A 467 -16.20 -20.14 -7.17
C GLY A 467 -14.73 -20.07 -7.63
N GLU A 468 -14.19 -18.87 -7.83
CA GLU A 468 -12.79 -18.66 -8.27
C GLU A 468 -11.81 -18.60 -7.08
N ILE A 469 -12.33 -18.54 -5.84
CA ILE A 469 -11.52 -18.49 -4.62
C ILE A 469 -11.09 -19.91 -4.23
N GLN A 470 -9.81 -20.22 -4.45
CA GLN A 470 -9.21 -21.49 -4.04
C GLN A 470 -8.74 -21.43 -2.59
N ALA A 471 -9.19 -22.40 -1.79
CA ALA A 471 -8.74 -22.62 -0.42
C ALA A 471 -7.83 -23.85 -0.34
N ALA A 472 -6.70 -23.73 0.35
CA ALA A 472 -5.73 -24.81 0.48
C ALA A 472 -6.08 -25.87 1.53
N SER A 473 -7.00 -25.57 2.44
CA SER A 473 -7.39 -26.43 3.56
C SER A 473 -8.92 -26.54 3.68
N GLU A 474 -9.38 -27.58 4.38
CA GLU A 474 -10.81 -27.76 4.69
C GLU A 474 -11.37 -26.56 5.46
N PHE A 475 -10.58 -25.98 6.37
CA PHE A 475 -11.01 -24.82 7.13
C PHE A 475 -10.99 -23.53 6.34
N GLY A 476 -10.03 -23.34 5.45
CA GLY A 476 -10.08 -22.21 4.51
C GLY A 476 -11.35 -22.26 3.64
N GLN A 477 -11.78 -23.47 3.26
CA GLN A 477 -13.04 -23.67 2.57
C GLN A 477 -14.25 -23.37 3.48
N GLU A 478 -14.27 -23.86 4.72
CA GLU A 478 -15.30 -23.54 5.72
C GLU A 478 -15.43 -22.01 5.94
N LEU A 479 -14.30 -21.33 6.14
CA LEU A 479 -14.23 -19.88 6.35
C LEU A 479 -14.73 -19.10 5.13
N LYS A 480 -14.35 -19.52 3.91
CA LYS A 480 -14.86 -18.94 2.66
C LYS A 480 -16.38 -19.05 2.59
N GLU A 481 -16.94 -20.23 2.87
CA GLU A 481 -18.38 -20.47 2.83
C GLU A 481 -19.14 -19.66 3.88
N TYR A 482 -18.56 -19.52 5.08
CA TYR A 482 -19.11 -18.67 6.13
C TYR A 482 -19.16 -17.20 5.71
N ILE A 483 -18.06 -16.67 5.16
CA ILE A 483 -17.99 -15.28 4.68
C ILE A 483 -18.98 -15.06 3.53
N ARG A 484 -19.07 -16.00 2.59
CA ARG A 484 -20.10 -15.95 1.53
C ARG A 484 -21.52 -15.85 2.07
N ALA A 485 -21.81 -16.54 3.18
CA ALA A 485 -23.13 -16.49 3.81
C ALA A 485 -23.38 -15.19 4.60
N GLN A 486 -22.34 -14.45 4.98
CA GLN A 486 -22.47 -13.15 5.65
C GLN A 486 -22.52 -11.97 4.67
N ASP A 487 -21.99 -12.14 3.46
CA ASP A 487 -21.95 -11.12 2.43
C ASP A 487 -23.37 -10.69 2.00
N PRO A 488 -23.77 -9.42 2.23
CA PRO A 488 -25.12 -8.94 1.94
C PRO A 488 -25.33 -8.62 0.46
N ARG A 489 -24.27 -8.67 -0.35
CA ARG A 489 -24.33 -8.34 -1.79
C ARG A 489 -25.00 -9.48 -2.57
N PRO A 490 -25.69 -9.18 -3.68
CA PRO A 490 -26.24 -10.21 -4.54
C PRO A 490 -25.11 -11.10 -5.06
N LEU A 491 -25.23 -12.41 -4.82
CA LEU A 491 -24.29 -13.39 -5.35
C LEU A 491 -24.51 -13.53 -6.87
N PRO A 492 -23.46 -13.42 -7.70
CA PRO A 492 -23.55 -13.57 -9.15
C PRO A 492 -23.86 -14.99 -9.59
#